data_AF-E1KUF4-F1
#
_entry.id   AF-E1KUF4-F1
#
_cell.length_a   1.000
_cell.length_b   1.000
_cell.length_c   1.000
_cell.angle_alpha   90.00
_cell.angle_beta   90.00
_cell.angle_gamma   90.00
#
_symmetry.space_group_name_H-M   'P 1'
#
loop_
_entity.id
_entity.type
_entity.pdbx_description
1 polymer ?
#
loop_
_entity_poly.entity_id
_entity_poly.type
_entity_poly.pdbx_seq_one_letter_code
_entity_poly.pdbx_strand_id
1 'polypeptide(L)'
;MNAEQNITAALEALEIRRLDKAIQALHNIYDTKAQLVGYDTFQTIDNDYQLMCQYMLRGYQDPQREQLYGSLIARLYKVVAELQLSWNCKNKPSLSMLFAPPTTSILVINSSAPS
;
A
#
# COMPACT_ATOMS: atom_id res chain seq x y z
N MET A 1 1.26 -17.30 3.69
CA MET A 1 1.70 -16.65 2.43
C MET A 1 2.77 -15.62 2.78
N ASN A 2 3.76 -15.41 1.90
CA ASN A 2 4.76 -14.36 2.11
C ASN A 2 4.18 -12.97 1.74
N ALA A 3 4.90 -11.90 2.06
CA ALA A 3 4.40 -10.53 1.83
C ALA A 3 4.13 -10.23 0.35
N GLU A 4 4.97 -10.70 -0.57
CA GLU A 4 4.80 -10.51 -2.02
C GLU A 4 3.50 -11.16 -2.53
N GLN A 5 3.25 -12.41 -2.15
CA GLN A 5 2.03 -13.14 -2.52
C GLN A 5 0.78 -12.45 -2.00
N ASN A 6 0.79 -11.93 -0.77
CA ASN A 6 -0.34 -11.21 -0.20
C ASN A 6 -0.57 -9.86 -0.91
N ILE A 7 0.50 -9.14 -1.29
CA ILE A 7 0.41 -7.90 -2.07
C ILE A 7 -0.21 -8.18 -3.45
N THR A 8 0.28 -9.20 -4.17
CA THR A 8 -0.27 -9.58 -5.48
C THR A 8 -1.74 -10.01 -5.37
N ALA A 9 -2.08 -10.85 -4.39
CA ALA A 9 -3.47 -11.27 -4.17
C ALA A 9 -4.40 -10.09 -3.85
N ALA A 10 -3.91 -9.08 -3.12
CA ALA A 10 -4.68 -7.87 -2.85
C ALA A 10 -4.93 -7.04 -4.13
N LEU A 11 -3.93 -6.88 -5.00
CA LEU A 11 -4.08 -6.19 -6.29
C LEU A 11 -5.07 -6.89 -7.20
N GLU A 12 -4.93 -8.20 -7.40
CA GLU A 12 -5.84 -9.01 -8.21
C GLU A 12 -7.28 -8.91 -7.70
N ALA A 13 -7.49 -8.97 -6.38
CA ALA A 13 -8.81 -8.80 -5.77
C ALA A 13 -9.40 -7.40 -6.03
N LEU A 14 -8.58 -6.35 -5.98
CA LEU A 14 -9.02 -4.98 -6.25
C LEU A 14 -9.40 -4.76 -7.72
N GLU A 15 -8.68 -5.38 -8.67
CA GLU A 15 -9.01 -5.31 -10.10
C GLU A 15 -10.42 -5.84 -10.40
N ILE A 16 -10.82 -6.92 -9.75
CA ILE A 16 -12.17 -7.48 -9.86
C ILE A 16 -13.16 -6.92 -8.82
N ARG A 17 -12.80 -5.82 -8.15
CA ARG A 17 -13.61 -5.10 -7.15
C ARG A 17 -14.09 -5.97 -5.97
N ARG A 18 -13.29 -6.96 -5.55
CA ARG A 18 -13.53 -7.85 -4.40
C ARG A 18 -12.83 -7.29 -3.15
N LEU A 19 -13.43 -6.27 -2.54
CA LEU A 19 -12.85 -5.54 -1.41
C LEU A 19 -12.61 -6.44 -0.18
N ASP A 20 -13.52 -7.37 0.09
CA ASP A 20 -13.40 -8.38 1.16
C ASP A 20 -12.11 -9.18 1.05
N LYS A 21 -11.78 -9.63 -0.17
CA LYS A 21 -10.59 -10.44 -0.44
C LYS A 21 -9.31 -9.63 -0.36
N ALA A 22 -9.34 -8.38 -0.84
CA ALA A 22 -8.22 -7.47 -0.72
C ALA A 22 -7.89 -7.17 0.76
N ILE A 23 -8.91 -6.91 1.58
CA ILE A 23 -8.75 -6.70 3.02
C ILE A 23 -8.19 -7.96 3.70
N GLN A 24 -8.73 -9.14 3.38
CA GLN A 24 -8.22 -10.41 3.92
C GLN A 24 -6.74 -10.63 3.60
N ALA A 25 -6.30 -10.31 2.38
CA ALA A 25 -4.89 -10.43 1.99
C ALA A 25 -3.98 -9.47 2.77
N LEU A 26 -4.46 -8.25 3.06
CA LEU A 26 -3.72 -7.26 3.85
C LEU A 26 -3.65 -7.58 5.34
N HIS A 27 -4.68 -8.19 5.93
CA HIS A 27 -4.61 -8.73 7.30
C HIS A 27 -3.43 -9.70 7.47
N ASN A 28 -3.21 -10.60 6.50
CA ASN A 28 -2.08 -11.53 6.52
C ASN A 28 -0.70 -10.83 6.53
N ILE A 29 -0.64 -9.53 6.24
CA ILE A 29 0.58 -8.71 6.33
C ILE A 29 0.57 -7.93 7.66
N TYR A 30 -0.49 -7.16 7.90
CA TYR A 30 -0.53 -6.16 8.95
C TYR A 30 -0.76 -6.72 10.36
N ASP A 31 -1.48 -7.84 10.50
CA ASP A 31 -1.71 -8.49 11.80
C ASP A 31 -0.40 -8.90 12.48
N THR A 32 0.66 -9.12 11.68
CA THR A 32 2.00 -9.45 12.18
C THR A 32 2.95 -8.24 12.24
N LYS A 33 2.62 -7.12 11.58
CA LYS A 33 3.55 -6.01 11.32
C LYS A 33 2.81 -4.66 11.20
N ALA A 34 2.21 -4.19 12.28
CA ALA A 34 1.51 -2.91 12.34
C ALA A 34 2.38 -1.67 12.04
N GLN A 35 3.71 -1.79 12.10
CA GLN A 35 4.66 -0.70 11.80
C GLN A 35 4.95 -0.48 10.31
N LEU A 36 4.25 -1.18 9.40
CA LEU A 36 4.42 -1.02 7.96
C LEU A 36 3.67 0.22 7.45
N VAL A 37 4.19 0.79 6.35
CA VAL A 37 3.55 1.92 5.66
C VAL A 37 2.10 1.60 5.32
N GLY A 38 1.19 2.54 5.53
CA GLY A 38 -0.22 2.38 5.17
C GLY A 38 -1.08 1.66 6.19
N TYR A 39 -0.53 1.16 7.32
CA TYR A 39 -1.28 0.44 8.35
C TYR A 39 -2.50 1.22 8.89
N ASP A 40 -2.30 2.47 9.33
CA ASP A 40 -3.41 3.26 9.92
C ASP A 40 -4.55 3.51 8.91
N THR A 41 -4.16 3.74 7.65
CA THR A 41 -5.12 3.94 6.57
C THR A 41 -5.85 2.64 6.26
N PHE A 42 -5.15 1.51 6.23
CA PHE A 42 -5.76 0.18 6.12
C PHE A 42 -6.77 -0.08 7.24
N GLN A 43 -6.38 0.14 8.50
CA GLN A 43 -7.26 -0.09 9.64
C GLN A 43 -8.52 0.77 9.57
N THR A 44 -8.41 2.01 9.10
CA THR A 44 -9.58 2.87 8.88
C THR A 44 -10.48 2.31 7.78
N ILE A 45 -9.92 1.85 6.65
CA ILE A 45 -10.70 1.28 5.54
C ILE A 45 -11.40 -0.02 5.96
N ASP A 46 -10.72 -0.91 6.68
CA ASP A 46 -11.31 -2.15 7.17
C ASP A 46 -12.49 -1.84 8.10
N ASN A 47 -12.31 -0.94 9.07
CA ASN A 47 -13.40 -0.51 9.94
C ASN A 47 -14.59 0.09 9.18
N ASP A 48 -14.33 0.98 8.21
CA ASP A 48 -15.38 1.58 7.35
C ASP A 48 -16.13 0.49 6.56
N TYR A 49 -15.42 -0.51 6.04
CA TYR A 49 -15.99 -1.63 5.31
C TYR A 49 -16.84 -2.54 6.20
N GLN A 50 -16.33 -2.91 7.39
CA GLN A 50 -17.09 -3.69 8.37
C GLN A 50 -18.37 -2.97 8.78
N LEU A 51 -18.29 -1.66 9.00
CA LEU A 51 -19.45 -0.84 9.34
C LEU A 51 -20.49 -0.86 8.21
N MET A 52 -20.08 -0.63 6.97
CA MET A 52 -20.96 -0.74 5.79
C MET A 52 -21.64 -2.12 5.73
N CYS A 53 -20.89 -3.21 5.94
CA CYS A 53 -21.44 -4.56 5.99
C CYS A 53 -22.47 -4.74 7.12
N GLN A 54 -22.22 -4.20 8.31
CA GLN A 54 -23.17 -4.26 9.42
C GLN A 54 -24.49 -3.54 9.12
N TYR A 55 -24.42 -2.37 8.46
CA TYR A 55 -25.62 -1.65 8.01
C TYR A 55 -26.42 -2.48 7.00
N MET A 56 -25.74 -3.12 6.04
CA MET A 56 -26.38 -4.00 5.06
C MET A 56 -27.06 -5.21 5.72
N LEU A 57 -26.41 -5.84 6.70
CA LEU A 57 -26.96 -6.99 7.43
C LEU A 57 -28.20 -6.63 8.24
N ARG A 58 -28.30 -5.39 8.73
CA ARG A 58 -29.48 -4.89 9.44
C ARG A 58 -30.60 -4.42 8.50
N GLY A 59 -30.41 -4.52 7.18
CA GLY A 59 -31.41 -4.15 6.19
C GLY A 59 -31.50 -2.65 5.90
N TYR A 60 -30.53 -1.85 6.34
CA TYR A 60 -30.52 -0.42 5.99
C TYR A 60 -30.22 -0.25 4.50
N GLN A 61 -31.09 0.51 3.82
CA GLN A 61 -30.84 0.97 2.46
C GLN A 61 -30.07 2.29 2.53
N ASP A 62 -28.77 2.23 2.28
CA ASP A 62 -27.92 3.40 2.14
C ASP A 62 -27.80 3.80 0.65
N PRO A 63 -28.35 4.96 0.24
CA PRO A 63 -28.24 5.46 -1.13
C PRO A 63 -26.79 5.72 -1.57
N GLN A 64 -25.89 5.98 -0.62
CA GLN A 64 -24.48 6.28 -0.89
C GLN A 64 -23.59 5.04 -0.87
N ARG A 65 -24.14 3.84 -0.63
CA ARG A 65 -23.38 2.60 -0.49
C ARG A 65 -22.43 2.33 -1.65
N GLU A 66 -22.88 2.51 -2.89
CA GLU A 66 -22.04 2.26 -4.07
C GLU A 66 -20.87 3.24 -4.15
N GLN A 67 -21.12 4.52 -3.87
CA GLN A 67 -20.09 5.55 -3.81
C GLN A 67 -19.09 5.28 -2.69
N LEU A 68 -19.58 4.90 -1.50
CA LEU A 68 -18.74 4.50 -0.37
C LEU A 68 -17.85 3.31 -0.75
N TYR A 69 -18.42 2.25 -1.31
CA TYR A 69 -17.67 1.07 -1.76
C TYR A 69 -16.60 1.41 -2.79
N GLY A 70 -16.92 2.27 -3.77
CA GLY A 70 -15.95 2.78 -4.74
C GLY A 70 -14.80 3.56 -4.10
N SER A 71 -15.11 4.43 -3.13
CA SER A 71 -14.11 5.17 -2.36
C SER A 71 -13.19 4.25 -1.56
N LEU A 72 -13.74 3.21 -0.91
CA LEU A 72 -12.97 2.23 -0.16
C LEU A 72 -12.01 1.44 -1.06
N ILE A 73 -12.44 1.02 -2.25
CA ILE A 73 -11.56 0.37 -3.25
C ILE A 73 -10.42 1.31 -3.65
N ALA A 74 -10.71 2.56 -4.01
CA ALA A 74 -9.68 3.50 -4.45
C ALA A 74 -8.65 3.80 -3.34
N ARG A 75 -9.12 3.98 -2.10
CA ARG A 75 -8.26 4.18 -0.93
C ARG A 75 -7.41 2.94 -0.65
N LEU A 76 -7.98 1.73 -0.75
CA LEU A 76 -7.24 0.49 -0.51
C LEU A 76 -6.21 0.24 -1.60
N TYR A 77 -6.52 0.54 -2.86
CA TYR A 77 -5.58 0.45 -3.97
C TYR A 77 -4.32 1.31 -3.74
N LYS A 78 -4.50 2.53 -3.23
CA LYS A 78 -3.38 3.40 -2.86
C LYS A 78 -2.50 2.76 -1.78
N VAL A 79 -3.10 2.20 -0.73
CA VAL A 79 -2.36 1.51 0.34
C VAL A 79 -1.57 0.31 -0.20
N VAL A 80 -2.18 -0.51 -1.05
CA VAL A 80 -1.51 -1.69 -1.62
C VAL A 80 -0.36 -1.26 -2.55
N ALA A 81 -0.53 -0.21 -3.35
CA ALA A 81 0.52 0.32 -4.21
C ALA A 81 1.72 0.88 -3.42
N GLU A 82 1.47 1.64 -2.35
CA GLU A 82 2.52 2.14 -1.46
C GLU A 82 3.28 1.00 -0.77
N LEU A 83 2.55 -0.03 -0.33
CA LEU A 83 3.13 -1.21 0.27
C LEU A 83 3.96 -2.02 -0.74
N GLN A 84 3.49 -2.19 -1.96
CA GLN A 84 4.22 -2.84 -3.06
C GLN A 84 5.52 -2.09 -3.37
N LEU A 85 5.46 -0.76 -3.47
CA LEU A 85 6.65 0.06 -3.68
C LEU A 85 7.65 -0.10 -2.54
N SER A 86 7.20 0.00 -1.29
CA SER A 86 8.05 -0.20 -0.10
C SER A 86 8.70 -1.58 -0.08
N TRP A 87 7.93 -2.63 -0.42
CA TRP A 87 8.44 -3.99 -0.50
C TRP A 87 9.46 -4.16 -1.62
N ASN A 88 9.21 -3.60 -2.82
CA ASN A 88 10.15 -3.62 -3.94
C ASN A 88 11.46 -2.90 -3.60
N CYS A 89 11.41 -1.71 -2.97
CA CYS A 89 12.61 -1.00 -2.56
C CYS A 89 13.46 -1.79 -1.55
N LYS A 90 12.83 -2.58 -0.69
CA LYS A 90 13.53 -3.42 0.31
C LYS A 90 14.12 -4.71 -0.27
N ASN A 91 13.46 -5.31 -1.26
CA ASN A 91 13.80 -6.65 -1.76
C ASN A 91 14.42 -6.67 -3.16
N LYS A 92 14.30 -5.57 -3.92
CA LYS A 92 14.85 -5.40 -5.27
C LYS A 92 15.68 -4.10 -5.31
N PRO A 93 16.89 -4.09 -4.72
CA PRO A 93 17.69 -2.87 -4.55
C PRO A 93 18.20 -2.25 -5.87
N SER A 94 18.03 -2.89 -7.03
CA SER A 94 18.30 -2.23 -8.32
C SER A 94 17.34 -1.06 -8.61
N LEU A 95 16.16 -1.03 -7.98
CA LEU A 95 15.15 0.01 -8.18
C LEU A 95 15.40 1.27 -7.33
N SER A 96 16.17 1.15 -6.25
CA SER A 96 16.53 2.30 -5.39
C SER A 96 17.53 3.25 -6.05
N MET A 97 18.35 2.77 -6.99
CA MET A 97 19.27 3.63 -7.76
C MET A 97 18.56 4.55 -8.76
N LEU A 98 17.37 4.18 -9.25
CA LEU A 98 16.62 5.00 -10.22
C LEU A 98 15.92 6.20 -9.55
N PHE A 99 15.63 6.09 -8.25
CA PHE A 99 14.98 7.13 -7.44
C PHE A 99 15.91 7.82 -6.44
N ALA A 100 17.18 7.41 -6.36
CA ALA A 100 18.18 8.17 -5.61
C ALA A 100 18.41 9.52 -6.31
N PRO A 101 18.38 10.66 -5.60
CA PRO A 101 18.80 11.92 -6.20
C PRO A 101 20.23 11.75 -6.72
N PRO A 102 20.58 12.33 -7.88
CA PRO A 102 21.95 12.24 -8.39
C PRO A 102 22.88 12.77 -7.31
N THR A 103 23.71 11.89 -6.77
CA THR A 103 24.74 12.30 -5.82
C THR A 103 25.73 13.10 -6.65
N THR A 104 25.66 14.42 -6.55
CA THR A 104 26.68 15.31 -7.07
C THR A 104 27.97 14.99 -6.34
N SER A 105 28.77 14.08 -6.90
CA SER A 105 30.16 13.93 -6.54
C SER A 105 30.88 15.22 -6.92
N ILE A 106 31.03 16.14 -5.96
CA ILE A 106 31.99 17.23 -6.10
C ILE A 106 33.38 16.58 -6.12
N LEU A 107 33.93 16.44 -7.33
CA LEU A 107 35.37 16.26 -7.52
C LEU A 107 36.06 17.47 -6.89
N VAL A 108 36.57 17.31 -5.66
CA VAL A 108 37.57 18.23 -5.11
C VAL A 108 38.84 18.01 -5.93
N ILE A 109 39.07 18.91 -6.89
CA ILE A 109 40.33 18.98 -7.62
C ILE A 109 41.36 19.57 -6.66
N ASN A 110 42.03 18.72 -5.90
CA ASN A 110 43.30 19.08 -5.26
C ASN A 110 44.40 18.92 -6.31
N SER A 111 44.74 20.03 -6.97
CA SER A 111 46.02 20.15 -7.69
C SER A 111 46.88 21.19 -6.97
N SER A 112 47.83 20.65 -6.23
CA SER A 112 48.95 21.29 -5.54
C SER A 112 49.71 22.25 -6.46
N ALA A 113 50.01 23.46 -5.97
CA ALA A 113 50.98 24.35 -6.59
C ALA A 113 52.41 23.85 -6.35
N PRO A 114 53.32 23.86 -7.33
CA PRO A 114 54.74 23.70 -7.07
C PRO A 114 55.36 25.05 -6.65
N SER A 115 56.36 24.95 -5.78
CA SER A 115 57.17 26.02 -5.20
C SER A 115 58.05 26.74 -6.21
#